data_AF-A0A957YK29-F1
#
_entry.id   AF-A0A957YK29-F1
#
_cell.length_a   1.000
_cell.length_b   1.000
_cell.length_c   1.000
_cell.angle_alpha   90.00
_cell.angle_beta   90.00
_cell.angle_gamma   90.00
#
_symmetry.space_group_name_H-M   'P 1'
#
loop_
_entity.id
_entity.type
_entity.pdbx_description
1 polymer ?
#
loop_
_entity_poly.entity_id
_entity_poly.type
_entity_poly.pdbx_seq_one_letter_code
_entity_poly.pdbx_strand_id
1 'polypeptide(L)'
;MTEQNQSLEEQLAQLKARLAASEATDPVTHLARAVAGIDDPVLSHEACEAHLPTYVDEEVAGLDVAALYPDVKRHLDLCEDCADLYIAMLELAEAEAEGQIPLAEAAPAPDLHFLPPV
;
A
#
# COMPACT_ATOMS: atom_id res chain seq x y z
N MET A 1 -26.47 -29.34 -0.10
CA MET A 1 -25.69 -28.14 0.29
C MET A 1 -24.36 -28.03 -0.46
N THR A 2 -23.71 -29.13 -0.82
CA THR A 2 -22.41 -29.12 -1.53
C THR A 2 -22.51 -28.62 -2.98
N GLU A 3 -23.55 -29.00 -3.72
CA GLU A 3 -23.73 -28.58 -5.14
C GLU A 3 -24.03 -27.08 -5.31
N GLN A 4 -24.74 -26.47 -4.36
CA GLN A 4 -25.02 -25.02 -4.37
C GLN A 4 -23.78 -24.18 -4.04
N ASN A 5 -22.90 -24.66 -3.14
CA ASN A 5 -21.64 -23.98 -2.84
C ASN A 5 -20.67 -24.08 -4.03
N GLN A 6 -20.59 -25.25 -4.69
CA GLN A 6 -19.76 -25.43 -5.89
C GLN A 6 -20.19 -24.48 -7.03
N SER A 7 -21.50 -24.32 -7.27
CA SER A 7 -21.99 -23.40 -8.29
C SER A 7 -21.68 -21.93 -7.99
N LEU A 8 -21.55 -21.55 -6.71
CA LEU A 8 -21.32 -20.16 -6.30
C LEU A 8 -19.82 -19.81 -6.37
N GLU A 9 -18.95 -20.74 -5.97
CA GLU A 9 -17.50 -20.64 -6.16
C GLU A 9 -17.13 -20.53 -7.65
N GLU A 10 -17.78 -21.30 -8.52
CA GLU A 10 -17.54 -21.27 -9.96
C GLU A 10 -18.00 -19.96 -10.61
N GLN A 11 -19.14 -19.42 -10.16
CA GLN A 11 -19.63 -18.11 -10.58
C GLN A 11 -18.69 -16.98 -10.12
N LEU A 12 -18.19 -17.04 -8.89
CA LEU A 12 -17.21 -16.08 -8.38
C LEU A 12 -15.92 -16.14 -9.21
N ALA A 13 -15.42 -17.34 -9.50
CA ALA A 13 -14.22 -17.51 -10.32
C ALA A 13 -14.39 -16.95 -11.74
N GLN A 14 -15.54 -17.21 -12.39
CA GLN A 14 -15.86 -16.62 -13.71
C GLN A 14 -15.96 -15.10 -13.66
N LEU A 15 -16.56 -14.54 -12.61
CA LEU A 15 -16.66 -13.10 -12.44
C LEU A 15 -15.26 -12.47 -12.29
N LYS A 16 -14.41 -13.05 -11.45
CA LYS A 16 -13.01 -12.61 -11.27
C LYS A 16 -12.23 -12.63 -12.58
N ALA A 17 -12.32 -13.72 -13.34
CA ALA A 17 -11.64 -13.85 -14.62
C ALA A 17 -12.08 -12.79 -15.64
N ARG A 18 -13.39 -12.48 -15.69
CA ARG A 18 -13.93 -11.42 -16.57
C ARG A 18 -13.45 -10.03 -16.17
N LEU A 19 -13.37 -9.76 -14.86
CA LEU A 19 -12.88 -8.48 -14.35
C LEU A 19 -11.37 -8.31 -14.59
N ALA A 20 -10.59 -9.38 -14.41
CA ALA A 20 -9.15 -9.38 -14.70
C ALA A 20 -8.87 -9.15 -16.20
N ALA A 21 -9.66 -9.77 -17.09
CA ALA A 21 -9.54 -9.60 -18.54
C ALA A 21 -10.08 -8.27 -19.09
N SER A 22 -10.75 -7.46 -18.26
CA SER A 22 -11.26 -6.15 -18.67
C SER A 22 -10.10 -5.18 -18.92
N GLU A 23 -10.07 -4.52 -20.07
CA GLU A 23 -9.13 -3.42 -20.34
C GLU A 23 -9.67 -2.07 -19.81
N ALA A 24 -10.89 -2.05 -19.27
CA ALA A 24 -11.51 -0.83 -18.78
C ALA A 24 -10.81 -0.33 -17.51
N THR A 25 -10.42 0.95 -17.52
CA THR A 25 -9.77 1.66 -16.41
C THR A 25 -10.74 2.61 -15.70
N ASP A 26 -12.05 2.44 -15.89
CA ASP A 26 -13.05 3.29 -15.27
C ASP A 26 -13.20 2.98 -13.76
N PRO A 27 -13.72 3.94 -12.96
CA PRO A 27 -13.85 3.78 -11.51
C PRO A 27 -14.70 2.58 -11.08
N VAL A 28 -15.68 2.15 -11.88
CA VAL A 28 -16.54 1.01 -11.53
C VAL A 28 -15.79 -0.30 -11.71
N THR A 29 -15.02 -0.42 -12.80
CA THR A 29 -14.15 -1.58 -13.02
C THR A 29 -13.06 -1.68 -11.94
N HIS A 30 -12.50 -0.54 -11.54
CA HIS A 30 -11.52 -0.48 -10.46
C HIS A 30 -12.12 -0.97 -9.12
N LEU A 31 -13.25 -0.42 -8.69
CA LEU A 31 -13.95 -0.85 -7.48
C LEU A 31 -14.33 -2.34 -7.53
N ALA A 32 -14.79 -2.83 -8.67
CA ALA A 32 -15.16 -4.23 -8.84
C ALA A 32 -13.97 -5.18 -8.67
N ARG A 33 -12.76 -4.76 -9.04
CA ARG A 33 -11.52 -5.53 -8.82
C ARG A 33 -11.11 -5.55 -7.36
N ALA A 34 -11.17 -4.39 -6.68
CA ALA A 34 -10.90 -4.29 -5.25
C ALA A 34 -11.80 -5.22 -4.44
N VAL A 35 -13.12 -5.15 -4.66
CA VAL A 35 -14.11 -6.00 -3.96
C VAL A 35 -13.87 -7.49 -4.24
N ALA A 36 -13.38 -7.83 -5.43
CA ALA A 36 -13.11 -9.20 -5.81
C ALA A 36 -11.73 -9.72 -5.35
N GLY A 37 -10.91 -8.88 -4.69
CA GLY A 37 -9.56 -9.22 -4.26
C GLY A 37 -8.69 -9.65 -5.44
N ILE A 38 -8.73 -8.89 -6.53
CA ILE A 38 -7.88 -9.11 -7.70
C ILE A 38 -6.64 -8.23 -7.54
N ASP A 39 -5.47 -8.85 -7.54
CA ASP A 39 -4.18 -8.16 -7.46
C ASP A 39 -3.97 -7.20 -8.64
N ASP A 40 -3.21 -6.11 -8.41
CA ASP A 40 -2.81 -5.19 -9.48
C ASP A 40 -1.80 -5.89 -10.43
N PRO A 41 -2.12 -6.05 -11.73
CA PRO A 41 -1.19 -6.65 -12.68
C PRO A 41 -0.04 -5.73 -13.09
N VAL A 42 -0.10 -4.44 -12.75
CA VAL A 42 0.85 -3.40 -13.22
C VAL A 42 1.95 -3.13 -12.19
N LEU A 43 1.59 -3.04 -10.90
CA LEU A 43 2.53 -2.77 -9.82
C LEU A 43 2.48 -3.91 -8.80
N SER A 44 3.62 -4.51 -8.49
CA SER A 44 3.72 -5.55 -7.46
C SER A 44 3.72 -4.95 -6.05
N HIS A 45 3.39 -5.76 -5.05
CA HIS A 45 3.43 -5.37 -3.64
C HIS A 45 4.82 -4.83 -3.23
N GLU A 46 5.89 -5.58 -3.53
CA GLU A 46 7.27 -5.18 -3.22
C GLU A 46 7.65 -3.84 -3.87
N ALA A 47 7.22 -3.60 -5.10
CA ALA A 47 7.47 -2.33 -5.78
C ALA A 47 6.67 -1.18 -5.14
N CYS A 48 5.41 -1.44 -4.76
CA CYS A 48 4.58 -0.47 -4.05
C CYS A 48 5.23 -0.08 -2.71
N GLU A 49 5.63 -1.05 -1.90
CA GLU A 49 6.29 -0.84 -0.61
C GLU A 49 7.58 -0.01 -0.76
N ALA A 50 8.38 -0.27 -1.80
CA ALA A 50 9.59 0.51 -2.06
C ALA A 50 9.30 1.98 -2.42
N HIS A 51 8.13 2.28 -3.00
CA HIS A 51 7.71 3.63 -3.33
C HIS A 51 7.03 4.37 -2.18
N LEU A 52 6.46 3.66 -1.21
CA LEU A 52 5.67 4.24 -0.12
C LEU A 52 6.39 5.32 0.69
N PRO A 53 7.68 5.21 1.07
CA PRO A 53 8.35 6.26 1.82
C PRO A 53 8.33 7.61 1.10
N THR A 54 8.73 7.63 -0.17
CA THR A 54 8.72 8.86 -0.99
C THR A 54 7.30 9.35 -1.24
N TYR A 55 6.35 8.45 -1.48
CA TYR A 55 4.96 8.81 -1.67
C TYR A 55 4.40 9.54 -0.44
N VAL A 56 4.65 9.03 0.78
CA VAL A 56 4.21 9.66 2.03
C VAL A 56 4.91 11.00 2.28
N ASP A 57 6.23 11.07 2.09
CA ASP A 57 6.98 12.32 2.26
C ASP A 57 6.43 13.44 1.36
N GLU A 58 6.12 13.11 0.10
CA GLU A 58 5.58 14.05 -0.87
C GLU A 58 4.13 14.45 -0.56
N GLU A 59 3.32 13.52 -0.03
CA GLU A 59 1.95 13.81 0.40
C GLU A 59 1.92 14.75 1.60
N VAL A 60 2.77 14.51 2.60
CA VAL A 60 2.93 15.41 3.77
C VAL A 60 3.45 16.78 3.33
N ALA A 61 4.26 16.85 2.27
CA ALA A 61 4.68 18.11 1.65
C ALA A 61 3.55 18.84 0.88
N GLY A 62 2.36 18.24 0.78
CA GLY A 62 1.17 18.80 0.13
C GLY A 62 1.16 18.65 -1.39
N LEU A 63 1.94 17.72 -1.95
CA LEU A 63 1.93 17.42 -3.38
C LEU A 63 0.75 16.51 -3.76
N ASP A 64 0.27 16.63 -5.00
CA ASP A 64 -0.76 15.75 -5.55
C ASP A 64 -0.15 14.40 -5.96
N VAL A 65 0.12 13.57 -4.96
CA VAL A 65 0.78 12.27 -5.11
C VAL A 65 -0.03 11.28 -5.95
N ALA A 66 -1.36 11.42 -6.00
CA ALA A 66 -2.20 10.60 -6.87
C ALA A 66 -1.98 10.92 -8.36
N ALA A 67 -1.69 12.19 -8.69
CA ALA A 67 -1.31 12.59 -10.04
C ALA A 67 0.15 12.25 -10.37
N LEU A 68 1.05 12.32 -9.40
CA LEU A 68 2.48 12.02 -9.58
C LEU A 68 2.77 10.52 -9.68
N TYR A 69 2.05 9.70 -8.91
CA TYR A 69 2.22 8.25 -8.82
C TYR A 69 0.90 7.50 -9.03
N PRO A 70 0.31 7.60 -10.23
CA PRO A 70 -1.00 6.98 -10.52
C PRO A 70 -0.98 5.45 -10.35
N ASP A 71 0.17 4.81 -10.58
CA ASP A 71 0.32 3.37 -10.41
C ASP A 71 0.33 2.94 -8.94
N VAL A 72 1.00 3.71 -8.07
CA VAL A 72 1.00 3.47 -6.62
C VAL A 72 -0.41 3.68 -6.08
N LYS A 73 -1.06 4.80 -6.43
CA LYS A 73 -2.44 5.08 -6.00
C LYS A 73 -3.40 3.96 -6.41
N ARG A 74 -3.32 3.49 -7.65
CA ARG A 74 -4.15 2.38 -8.13
C ARG A 74 -3.93 1.10 -7.32
N HIS A 75 -2.68 0.77 -6.99
CA HIS A 75 -2.36 -0.42 -6.20
C HIS A 75 -2.91 -0.30 -4.78
N LEU A 76 -2.74 0.85 -4.13
CA LEU A 76 -3.30 1.12 -2.79
C LEU A 76 -4.83 0.99 -2.75
N ASP A 77 -5.51 1.34 -3.84
CA ASP A 77 -6.96 1.18 -3.93
C ASP A 77 -7.40 -0.30 -4.14
N LEU A 78 -6.48 -1.19 -4.52
CA LEU A 78 -6.75 -2.62 -4.77
C LEU A 78 -6.24 -3.54 -3.66
N CYS A 79 -5.17 -3.15 -2.97
CA CYS A 79 -4.48 -3.96 -1.99
C CYS A 79 -4.65 -3.39 -0.57
N GLU A 80 -5.38 -4.12 0.26
CA GLU A 80 -5.61 -3.76 1.67
C GLU A 80 -4.30 -3.71 2.46
N ASP A 81 -3.40 -4.69 2.27
CA ASP A 81 -2.12 -4.74 3.00
C ASP A 81 -1.22 -3.52 2.72
N CYS A 82 -1.13 -3.11 1.46
CA CYS A 82 -0.37 -1.92 1.08
C CYS A 82 -1.06 -0.63 1.54
N ALA A 83 -2.39 -0.58 1.55
CA ALA A 83 -3.16 0.56 2.06
C ALA A 83 -2.96 0.74 3.57
N ASP A 84 -3.00 -0.34 4.35
CA ASP A 84 -2.76 -0.32 5.78
C ASP A 84 -1.34 0.16 6.11
N LEU A 85 -0.33 -0.31 5.37
CA LEU A 85 1.04 0.14 5.52
C LEU A 85 1.19 1.63 5.21
N TYR A 86 0.58 2.10 4.11
CA TYR A 86 0.54 3.52 3.76
C TYR A 86 -0.07 4.38 4.87
N ILE A 87 -1.23 3.99 5.40
CA ILE A 87 -1.91 4.72 6.49
C ILE A 87 -0.99 4.79 7.72
N ALA A 88 -0.41 3.67 8.13
CA ALA A 88 0.49 3.63 9.29
C ALA A 88 1.73 4.54 9.10
N MET A 89 2.28 4.61 7.89
CA MET A 89 3.40 5.49 7.57
C MET A 89 2.99 6.96 7.56
N LEU A 90 1.82 7.29 7.00
CA LEU A 90 1.30 8.65 6.96
C LEU A 90 1.03 9.19 8.36
N GLU A 91 0.36 8.40 9.22
CA GLU A 91 0.12 8.77 10.62
C GLU A 91 1.43 9.06 11.36
N LEU A 92 2.48 8.27 11.10
CA LEU A 92 3.79 8.50 11.70
C LEU A 92 4.45 9.79 11.18
N ALA A 93 4.41 10.02 9.88
CA ALA A 93 5.00 11.21 9.26
C ALA A 93 4.29 12.51 9.68
N GLU A 94 2.96 12.47 9.81
CA GLU A 94 2.17 13.58 10.35
C GLU A 94 2.53 13.86 11.81
N ALA A 95 2.63 12.82 12.65
CA ALA A 95 3.05 12.97 14.05
C ALA A 95 4.48 13.54 14.17
N GLU A 96 5.39 13.19 13.25
CA GLU A 96 6.73 13.78 13.18
C GLU A 96 6.68 15.27 12.82
N ALA A 97 5.91 15.63 11.79
CA ALA A 97 5.74 17.01 11.34
C ALA A 97 5.11 17.91 12.42
N GLU A 98 4.19 17.36 13.23
CA GLU A 98 3.57 18.04 14.36
C GLU A 98 4.45 18.06 15.62
N GLY A 99 5.63 17.43 15.59
CA GLY A 99 6.55 17.34 16.73
C GLY A 99 6.03 16.49 17.88
N GLN A 100 5.10 15.58 17.60
CA GLN A 100 4.46 14.69 18.58
C GLN A 100 5.25 13.41 18.84
N ILE A 101 6.25 13.10 17.99
CA ILE A 101 7.21 12.04 18.26
C ILE A 101 8.24 12.58 19.27
N PRO A 102 8.34 12.02 20.49
CA PRO A 102 9.35 12.43 21.44
C PRO A 102 10.73 12.12 20.86
N LEU A 103 11.56 13.14 20.64
CA LEU A 103 12.99 12.93 20.48
C LEU A 103 13.47 12.20 21.74
N ALA A 104 13.94 10.96 21.58
CA ALA A 104 14.51 10.21 22.69
C ALA A 104 15.51 11.12 23.41
N GLU A 105 15.27 11.38 24.70
CA GLU A 105 16.22 12.10 25.54
C GLU A 105 17.58 11.42 25.36
N ALA A 106 18.56 12.19 24.91
CA ALA A 106 19.84 11.75 24.38
C ALA A 106 20.29 10.42 25.01
N ALA A 107 20.17 9.34 24.24
CA ALA A 107 20.70 8.04 24.65
C ALA A 107 22.17 8.23 25.05
N PRO A 108 22.63 7.58 26.14
CA PRO A 108 24.03 7.63 26.49
C PRO A 108 24.87 7.21 25.29
N ALA A 109 26.00 7.88 25.07
CA ALA A 109 26.87 7.59 23.95
C ALA A 109 27.16 6.07 23.88
N PRO A 110 27.04 5.44 22.70
CA PRO A 110 27.32 4.02 22.58
C PRO A 110 28.78 3.76 22.99
N ASP A 111 28.99 2.76 23.84
CA ASP A 111 30.34 2.34 24.24
C ASP A 111 31.02 1.68 23.04
N LEU A 112 31.96 2.37 22.39
CA LEU A 112 32.67 1.85 21.22
C LEU A 112 33.95 1.06 21.58
N HIS A 113 34.16 0.69 22.85
CA HIS A 113 35.39 0.01 23.28
C HIS A 113 35.56 -1.41 22.70
N PHE A 114 34.53 -1.96 22.06
CA PHE A 114 34.60 -3.22 21.33
C PHE A 114 35.22 -3.10 19.92
N LEU A 115 35.39 -1.89 19.38
CA LEU A 115 36.00 -1.70 18.07
C LEU A 115 37.54 -1.79 18.15
N PRO A 116 38.20 -2.57 17.27
CA PRO A 116 39.64 -2.56 17.19
C PRO A 116 40.14 -1.19 16.70
N PRO A 117 41.33 -0.73 17.15
CA PRO A 117 41.90 0.53 16.68
C PRO A 117 42.20 0.45 15.17
N VAL A 118 41.89 1.55 14.46
CA VAL A 118 42.20 1.78 13.04
C VAL A 118 43.67 2.14 12.81
#